data_AF-A0A812S568-F1
#
_entry.id   AF-A0A812S568-F1
#
_cell.length_a   1.000
_cell.length_b   1.000
_cell.length_c   1.000
_cell.angle_alpha   90.00
_cell.angle_beta   90.00
_cell.angle_gamma   90.00
#
_symmetry.space_group_name_H-M   'P 1'
#
loop_
_entity.id
_entity.type
_entity.pdbx_description
1 polymer ?
#
loop_
_entity_poly.entity_id
_entity_poly.type
_entity_poly.pdbx_seq_one_letter_code
_entity_poly.pdbx_strand_id
1 'polypeptide(L)'
;MEALAQGIAQLQTAMAMQMGMSASKPEAIRPGTAGSELPKLAEADEMAAINVGDWLHGLSGPMGDLTDGSSQWWSQVMLALDSYYRDYVSASAVKKPQLRADDYAGSLLREARWVRVDKRAASMLLQAIPDNIRTEVLANRLQSTLSILARILTIYRPGSAVERQQVLKALESPGASNTAMELVESLRRWARWLKRAQDLSLQVPDPSILLRGLDVASKSMLERHGEVSFRTNMLRYSLELDSAPSLISVEKFQSHLLAEFEQIAYRGASSPNQSKPCKFYVGESGCQRANCKFLHDWMSIPKEERSERCKACGAKGHMKKNCPVRNGQGDPPRHDDGKGNQPRLRPVGKGGDGKRDDGTVPASTTSPQQSSSSAGPSSGATSASASMDSTAGGSAPLEATVQGRDVDDFLKNATQVLKMMAEQQSSARPGPSMKMLKKVIKDYEGRMALVDSG
;
A
#
# COMPACT_ATOMS: atom_id res chain seq x y z
N MET A 1 41.12 -49.21 12.53
CA MET A 1 40.29 -48.52 11.51
C MET A 1 38.80 -48.80 11.72
N GLU A 2 38.37 -50.05 11.97
CA GLU A 2 36.96 -50.38 12.24
C GLU A 2 36.34 -49.69 13.48
N ALA A 3 37.08 -49.63 14.60
CA ALA A 3 36.55 -49.04 15.84
C ALA A 3 36.23 -47.53 15.72
N LEU A 4 36.98 -46.80 14.88
CA LEU A 4 36.74 -45.37 14.63
C LEU A 4 35.50 -45.16 13.75
N ALA A 5 35.31 -46.01 12.74
CA ALA A 5 34.13 -45.97 11.86
C ALA A 5 32.84 -46.29 12.63
N GLN A 6 32.88 -47.26 13.56
CA GLN A 6 31.76 -47.57 14.45
C GLN A 6 31.46 -46.43 15.43
N GLY A 7 32.49 -45.76 15.97
CA GLY A 7 32.32 -44.59 16.83
C GLY A 7 31.67 -43.41 16.11
N ILE A 8 32.07 -43.13 14.86
CA ILE A 8 31.47 -42.07 14.03
C ILE A 8 30.02 -42.41 13.67
N ALA A 9 29.72 -43.66 13.32
CA ALA A 9 28.37 -44.11 13.03
C ALA A 9 27.43 -44.01 14.25
N GLN A 10 27.92 -44.35 15.44
CA GLN A 10 27.17 -44.16 16.69
C GLN A 10 26.90 -42.68 16.98
N LEU A 11 27.88 -41.80 16.77
CA LEU A 11 27.72 -40.35 16.94
C LEU A 11 26.72 -39.78 15.94
N GLN A 12 26.77 -40.19 14.68
CA GLN A 12 25.79 -39.80 13.66
C GLN A 12 24.38 -40.30 14.00
N THR A 13 24.27 -41.53 14.50
CA THR A 13 22.97 -42.11 14.92
C THR A 13 22.40 -41.37 16.14
N ALA A 14 23.24 -41.07 17.13
CA ALA A 14 22.85 -40.30 18.32
C ALA A 14 22.46 -38.86 17.95
N MET A 15 23.19 -38.22 17.04
CA MET A 15 22.88 -36.88 16.54
C MET A 15 21.58 -36.87 15.73
N ALA A 16 21.34 -37.90 14.90
CA ALA A 16 20.09 -38.07 14.16
C ALA A 16 18.90 -38.31 15.10
N MET A 17 19.06 -39.15 16.13
CA MET A 17 18.04 -39.35 17.17
C MET A 17 17.78 -38.05 17.94
N GLN A 18 18.82 -37.29 18.31
CA GLN A 18 18.67 -36.01 19.00
C GLN A 18 17.98 -34.96 18.11
N MET A 19 18.30 -34.90 16.81
CA MET A 19 17.60 -34.03 15.86
C MET A 19 16.13 -34.46 15.65
N GLY A 20 15.85 -35.76 15.59
CA GLY A 20 14.48 -36.29 15.54
C GLY A 20 13.67 -35.97 16.81
N MET A 21 14.29 -36.09 17.99
CA MET A 21 13.67 -35.71 19.27
C MET A 21 13.46 -34.20 19.38
N SER A 22 14.34 -33.38 18.77
CA SER A 22 14.20 -31.93 18.73
C SER A 22 13.06 -31.50 17.79
N ALA A 23 12.90 -32.17 16.65
CA ALA A 23 11.80 -31.95 15.72
C ALA A 23 10.42 -32.41 16.26
N SER A 24 10.40 -33.37 17.18
CA SER A 24 9.16 -33.85 17.82
C SER A 24 8.76 -33.08 19.08
N LYS A 25 9.63 -32.20 19.61
CA LYS A 25 9.29 -31.39 20.79
C LYS A 25 8.19 -30.39 20.42
N PRO A 26 7.16 -30.20 21.28
CA PRO A 26 6.17 -29.17 21.05
C PRO A 26 6.85 -27.79 21.10
N GLU A 27 6.52 -26.94 20.14
CA GLU A 27 7.05 -25.57 20.07
C GLU A 27 6.61 -24.78 21.31
N ALA A 28 7.57 -24.13 21.96
CA ALA A 28 7.33 -23.30 23.13
C ALA A 28 6.96 -21.88 22.67
N ILE A 29 5.80 -21.40 23.13
CA ILE A 29 5.36 -20.03 22.85
C ILE A 29 6.28 -19.06 23.60
N ARG A 30 6.86 -18.10 22.88
CA ARG A 30 7.78 -17.11 23.45
C ARG A 30 7.05 -16.29 24.53
N PRO A 31 7.54 -16.25 25.79
CA PRO A 31 6.94 -15.46 26.84
C PRO A 31 7.08 -13.96 26.51
N GLY A 32 5.95 -13.24 26.47
CA GLY A 32 5.88 -11.81 26.09
C GLY A 32 5.06 -11.52 24.83
N THR A 33 4.85 -12.51 23.96
CA THR A 33 3.90 -12.44 22.81
C THR A 33 2.43 -12.39 23.25
N ALA A 34 2.17 -12.42 24.56
CA ALA A 34 0.85 -12.30 25.14
C ALA A 34 0.18 -10.94 24.88
N GLY A 35 0.98 -9.89 24.64
CA GLY A 35 0.52 -8.51 24.43
C GLY A 35 0.71 -7.96 23.01
N SER A 36 1.17 -8.74 22.04
CA SER A 36 1.23 -8.30 20.64
C SER A 36 -0.18 -8.34 20.05
N GLU A 37 -0.92 -7.25 20.22
CA GLU A 37 -2.24 -7.10 19.60
C GLU A 37 -2.10 -7.15 18.07
N LEU A 38 -2.89 -8.01 17.44
CA LEU A 38 -2.96 -8.03 15.99
C LEU A 38 -3.67 -6.78 15.49
N PRO A 39 -3.30 -6.26 14.30
CA PRO A 39 -4.07 -5.22 13.63
C PRO A 39 -5.55 -5.63 13.54
N LYS A 40 -6.47 -4.74 13.90
CA LYS A 40 -7.90 -5.01 13.78
C LYS A 40 -8.32 -5.00 12.31
N LEU A 41 -9.09 -6.00 11.91
CA LEU A 41 -9.68 -6.05 10.57
C LEU A 41 -10.85 -5.06 10.52
N ALA A 42 -10.87 -4.21 9.48
CA ALA A 42 -11.99 -3.30 9.23
C ALA A 42 -13.25 -4.10 8.87
N GLU A 43 -14.43 -3.54 9.15
CA GLU A 43 -15.70 -4.12 8.70
C GLU A 43 -15.73 -4.24 7.17
N ALA A 44 -16.51 -5.21 6.67
CA ALA A 44 -16.61 -5.46 5.24
C ALA A 44 -17.32 -4.29 4.53
N ASP A 45 -16.53 -3.45 3.86
CA ASP A 45 -16.97 -2.33 3.04
C ASP A 45 -16.77 -2.62 1.54
N GLU A 46 -16.97 -1.62 0.68
CA GLU A 46 -16.68 -1.74 -0.75
C GLU A 46 -15.20 -2.11 -1.01
N MET A 47 -14.29 -1.74 -0.11
CA MET A 47 -12.86 -1.99 -0.26
C MET A 47 -12.40 -3.29 0.43
N ALA A 48 -13.34 -4.09 0.96
CA ALA A 48 -13.08 -5.30 1.71
C ALA A 48 -12.08 -6.24 1.01
N ALA A 49 -12.23 -6.42 -0.32
CA ALA A 49 -11.40 -7.31 -1.11
C ALA A 49 -9.92 -6.91 -1.18
N ILE A 50 -9.63 -5.61 -1.04
CA ILE A 50 -8.27 -5.07 -0.98
C ILE A 50 -7.78 -5.02 0.45
N ASN A 51 -8.61 -4.49 1.37
CA ASN A 51 -8.26 -4.27 2.77
C ASN A 51 -7.85 -5.57 3.49
N VAL A 52 -8.52 -6.69 3.17
CA VAL A 52 -8.18 -7.99 3.78
C VAL A 52 -6.79 -8.49 3.36
N GLY A 53 -6.32 -8.14 2.14
CA GLY A 53 -4.98 -8.50 1.68
C GLY A 53 -3.90 -7.75 2.45
N ASP A 54 -4.07 -6.44 2.63
CA ASP A 54 -3.17 -5.59 3.42
C ASP A 54 -3.16 -6.04 4.90
N TRP A 55 -4.33 -6.40 5.44
CA TRP A 55 -4.45 -6.97 6.78
C TRP A 55 -3.69 -8.29 6.93
N LEU A 56 -3.87 -9.24 6.00
CA LEU A 56 -3.14 -10.52 6.00
C LEU A 56 -1.62 -10.32 5.94
N HIS A 57 -1.15 -9.35 5.15
CA HIS A 57 0.27 -9.00 5.11
C HIS A 57 0.76 -8.48 6.48
N GLY A 58 -0.03 -7.63 7.13
CA GLY A 58 0.25 -7.11 8.48
C GLY A 58 0.32 -8.19 9.57
N LEU A 59 -0.32 -9.35 9.37
CA LEU A 59 -0.23 -10.48 10.30
C LEU A 59 1.11 -11.24 10.22
N SER A 60 1.85 -11.12 9.12
CA SER A 60 3.05 -11.94 8.88
C SER A 60 4.14 -11.73 9.93
N GLY A 61 4.30 -10.52 10.44
CA GLY A 61 5.25 -10.23 11.53
C GLY A 61 4.83 -10.92 12.84
N PRO A 62 3.67 -10.55 13.42
CA PRO A 62 3.21 -11.13 14.68
C PRO A 62 3.03 -12.64 14.66
N MET A 63 2.53 -13.21 13.56
CA MET A 63 2.34 -14.68 13.45
C MET A 63 3.65 -15.42 13.24
N GLY A 64 4.64 -14.77 12.61
CA GLY A 64 5.97 -15.33 12.41
C GLY A 64 6.83 -15.36 13.67
N ASP A 65 6.49 -14.59 14.70
CA ASP A 65 7.26 -14.41 15.95
C ASP A 65 6.64 -15.09 17.19
N LEU A 66 5.65 -15.97 17.00
CA LEU A 66 5.01 -16.70 18.12
C LEU A 66 5.98 -17.68 18.80
N THR A 67 6.77 -18.38 18.00
CA THR A 67 7.75 -19.40 18.41
C THR A 67 8.99 -19.35 17.51
N ASP A 68 10.03 -20.12 17.80
CA ASP A 68 11.25 -20.11 16.99
C ASP A 68 11.01 -20.65 15.57
N GLY A 69 10.07 -21.59 15.42
CA GLY A 69 9.66 -22.16 14.14
C GLY A 69 8.40 -21.52 13.51
N SER A 70 7.74 -20.55 14.15
CA SER A 70 6.42 -20.07 13.70
C SER A 70 6.42 -19.38 12.35
N SER A 71 7.55 -18.82 11.90
CA SER A 71 7.69 -18.26 10.55
C SER A 71 7.48 -19.31 9.45
N GLN A 72 8.06 -20.52 9.63
CA GLN A 72 7.87 -21.62 8.69
C GLN A 72 6.42 -22.11 8.72
N TRP A 73 5.85 -22.25 9.91
CA TRP A 73 4.45 -22.63 10.09
C TRP A 73 3.50 -21.64 9.40
N TRP A 74 3.67 -20.33 9.63
CA TRP A 74 2.84 -19.29 9.00
C TRP A 74 2.93 -19.31 7.48
N SER A 75 4.15 -19.49 6.94
CA SER A 75 4.34 -19.62 5.50
C SER A 75 3.56 -20.80 4.92
N GLN A 76 3.54 -21.94 5.62
CA GLN A 76 2.74 -23.10 5.22
C GLN A 76 1.23 -22.86 5.35
N VAL A 77 0.78 -22.14 6.37
CA VAL A 77 -0.63 -21.72 6.50
C VAL A 77 -1.03 -20.85 5.31
N MET A 78 -0.22 -19.88 4.92
CA MET A 78 -0.50 -19.00 3.78
C MET A 78 -0.50 -19.76 2.45
N LEU A 79 0.41 -20.70 2.24
CA LEU A 79 0.41 -21.56 1.05
C LEU A 79 -0.86 -22.43 0.97
N ALA A 80 -1.24 -23.06 2.09
CA ALA A 80 -2.47 -23.84 2.16
C ALA A 80 -3.71 -22.96 1.91
N LEU A 81 -3.74 -21.77 2.50
CA LEU A 81 -4.81 -20.78 2.33
C LEU A 81 -4.96 -20.33 0.87
N ASP A 82 -3.84 -20.04 0.19
CA ASP A 82 -3.84 -19.62 -1.21
C ASP A 82 -4.33 -20.74 -2.13
N SER A 83 -3.89 -21.98 -1.89
CA SER A 83 -4.36 -23.16 -2.64
C SER A 83 -5.87 -23.40 -2.47
N TYR A 84 -6.38 -23.32 -1.23
CA TYR A 84 -7.82 -23.41 -0.95
C TYR A 84 -8.59 -22.28 -1.65
N TYR A 85 -8.08 -21.05 -1.56
CA TYR A 85 -8.76 -19.88 -2.08
C TYR A 85 -8.85 -19.89 -3.62
N ARG A 86 -7.78 -20.31 -4.30
CA ARG A 86 -7.77 -20.51 -5.76
C ARG A 86 -8.84 -21.50 -6.21
N ASP A 87 -8.96 -22.62 -5.51
CA ASP A 87 -9.96 -23.65 -5.81
C ASP A 87 -11.37 -23.17 -5.44
N TYR A 88 -11.52 -22.37 -4.38
CA TYR A 88 -12.79 -21.76 -4.00
C TYR A 88 -13.31 -20.77 -5.04
N VAL A 89 -12.45 -19.89 -5.58
CA VAL A 89 -12.86 -18.87 -6.56
C VAL A 89 -13.30 -19.50 -7.89
N SER A 90 -12.64 -20.59 -8.29
CA SER A 90 -12.96 -21.34 -9.52
C SER A 90 -14.11 -22.35 -9.34
N ALA A 91 -14.44 -22.72 -8.10
CA ALA A 91 -15.50 -23.68 -7.80
C ALA A 91 -16.90 -23.16 -8.15
N SER A 92 -17.75 -24.09 -8.62
CA SER A 92 -19.19 -23.84 -8.80
C SER A 92 -19.89 -23.64 -7.46
N ALA A 93 -21.07 -23.00 -7.47
CA ALA A 93 -21.85 -22.72 -6.26
C ALA A 93 -22.16 -23.98 -5.42
N VAL A 94 -22.27 -25.15 -6.07
CA VAL A 94 -22.51 -26.45 -5.41
C VAL A 94 -21.24 -27.00 -4.76
N LYS A 95 -20.06 -26.80 -5.37
CA LYS A 95 -18.78 -27.29 -4.86
C LYS A 95 -18.23 -26.43 -3.71
N LYS A 96 -18.47 -25.11 -3.73
CA LYS A 96 -18.03 -24.17 -2.69
C LYS A 96 -18.31 -24.61 -1.24
N PRO A 97 -19.54 -25.02 -0.86
CA PRO A 97 -19.82 -25.46 0.51
C PRO A 97 -19.18 -26.80 0.89
N GLN A 98 -18.73 -27.59 -0.10
CA GLN A 98 -18.06 -28.87 0.14
C GLN A 98 -16.56 -28.70 0.41
N LEU A 99 -15.97 -27.57 0.02
CA LEU A 99 -14.56 -27.29 0.24
C LEU A 99 -14.30 -26.99 1.73
N ARG A 100 -13.34 -27.69 2.32
CA ARG A 100 -12.88 -27.42 3.68
C ARG A 100 -11.43 -27.00 3.64
N ALA A 101 -11.11 -25.88 4.30
CA ALA A 101 -9.75 -25.35 4.32
C ALA A 101 -8.75 -26.35 4.95
N ASP A 102 -9.19 -27.10 5.97
CA ASP A 102 -8.36 -28.11 6.65
C ASP A 102 -7.91 -29.25 5.72
N ASP A 103 -8.57 -29.47 4.58
CA ASP A 103 -8.16 -30.51 3.61
C ASP A 103 -6.89 -30.09 2.86
N TYR A 104 -6.64 -28.78 2.74
CA TYR A 104 -5.47 -28.20 2.09
C TYR A 104 -4.27 -28.07 3.05
N ALA A 105 -4.44 -28.43 4.32
CA ALA A 105 -3.35 -28.42 5.29
C ALA A 105 -2.31 -29.50 4.94
N GLY A 106 -1.10 -29.05 4.58
CA GLY A 106 0.04 -29.93 4.32
C GLY A 106 0.49 -30.74 5.54
N SER A 107 1.44 -31.66 5.34
CA SER A 107 1.95 -32.55 6.40
C SER A 107 2.48 -31.78 7.60
N LEU A 108 3.24 -30.71 7.37
CA LEU A 108 3.83 -29.88 8.42
C LEU A 108 2.76 -29.32 9.37
N LEU A 109 1.66 -28.77 8.84
CA LEU A 109 0.59 -28.17 9.66
C LEU A 109 -0.16 -29.19 10.52
N ARG A 110 -0.11 -30.48 10.15
CA ARG A 110 -0.76 -31.57 10.89
C ARG A 110 0.12 -32.15 12.01
N GLU A 111 1.39 -31.77 12.07
CA GLU A 111 2.30 -32.26 13.11
C GLU A 111 1.88 -31.76 14.50
N ALA A 112 1.96 -32.64 15.50
CA ALA A 112 1.52 -32.35 16.87
C ALA A 112 2.25 -31.14 17.50
N ARG A 113 3.48 -30.83 17.06
CA ARG A 113 4.26 -29.71 17.58
C ARG A 113 3.62 -28.34 17.34
N TRP A 114 2.80 -28.19 16.30
CA TRP A 114 2.18 -26.92 15.93
C TRP A 114 0.80 -26.69 16.55
N VAL A 115 0.20 -27.68 17.20
CA VAL A 115 -1.16 -27.59 17.74
C VAL A 115 -1.31 -26.44 18.74
N ARG A 116 -0.27 -26.16 19.55
CA ARG A 116 -0.29 -25.03 20.49
C ARG A 116 -0.19 -23.68 19.79
N VAL A 117 0.64 -23.60 18.75
CA VAL A 117 0.82 -22.39 17.93
C VAL A 117 -0.48 -22.06 17.21
N ASP A 118 -1.10 -23.07 16.58
CA ASP A 118 -2.37 -22.93 15.88
C ASP A 118 -3.49 -22.44 16.81
N LYS A 119 -3.66 -23.06 17.99
CA LYS A 119 -4.66 -22.60 18.97
C LYS A 119 -4.42 -21.17 19.44
N ARG A 120 -3.15 -20.79 19.62
CA ARG A 120 -2.78 -19.43 20.03
C ARG A 120 -3.09 -18.42 18.93
N ALA A 121 -2.67 -18.70 17.70
CA ALA A 121 -2.91 -17.86 16.53
C ALA A 121 -4.41 -17.72 16.26
N ALA A 122 -5.17 -18.82 16.29
CA ALA A 122 -6.64 -18.81 16.18
C ALA A 122 -7.28 -17.90 17.24
N SER A 123 -6.86 -18.00 18.51
CA SER A 123 -7.37 -17.11 19.56
C SER A 123 -7.03 -15.64 19.32
N MET A 124 -5.84 -15.32 18.79
CA MET A 124 -5.45 -13.96 18.46
C MET A 124 -6.27 -13.42 17.28
N LEU A 125 -6.49 -14.24 16.25
CA LEU A 125 -7.34 -13.88 15.11
C LEU A 125 -8.77 -13.54 15.54
N LEU A 126 -9.36 -14.33 16.45
CA LEU A 126 -10.71 -14.05 16.97
C LEU A 126 -10.81 -12.69 17.68
N GLN A 127 -9.72 -12.20 18.27
CA GLN A 127 -9.65 -10.87 18.91
C GLN A 127 -9.43 -9.74 17.88
N ALA A 128 -8.83 -10.06 16.74
CA ALA A 128 -8.50 -9.12 15.67
C ALA A 128 -9.68 -8.86 14.71
N ILE A 129 -10.63 -9.79 14.61
CA ILE A 129 -11.77 -9.68 13.69
C ILE A 129 -12.99 -8.99 14.30
N PRO A 130 -13.79 -8.30 13.46
CA PRO A 130 -15.13 -7.81 13.79
C PRO A 130 -16.07 -8.86 14.40
N ASP A 131 -16.99 -8.40 15.25
CA ASP A 131 -17.87 -9.26 16.04
C ASP A 131 -18.82 -10.10 15.17
N ASN A 132 -19.29 -9.56 14.05
CA ASN A 132 -20.14 -10.27 13.08
C ASN A 132 -19.44 -11.48 12.46
N ILE A 133 -18.13 -11.38 12.17
CA ILE A 133 -17.36 -12.51 11.64
C ILE A 133 -17.05 -13.49 12.77
N ARG A 134 -16.77 -12.98 13.97
CA ARG A 134 -16.52 -13.82 15.15
C ARG A 134 -17.71 -14.73 15.45
N THR A 135 -18.93 -14.20 15.48
CA THR A 135 -20.14 -15.00 15.73
C THR A 135 -20.34 -16.07 14.66
N GLU A 136 -20.05 -15.75 13.41
CA GLU A 136 -20.15 -16.67 12.28
C GLU A 136 -19.10 -17.79 12.32
N VAL A 137 -17.86 -17.47 12.67
CA VAL A 137 -16.77 -18.43 12.89
C VAL A 137 -17.12 -19.40 14.01
N LEU A 138 -17.67 -18.88 15.12
CA LEU A 138 -18.12 -19.68 16.26
C LEU A 138 -19.33 -20.55 15.90
N ALA A 139 -20.29 -20.03 15.13
CA ALA A 139 -21.45 -20.79 14.67
C ALA A 139 -21.05 -22.00 13.80
N ASN A 140 -20.05 -21.82 12.94
CA ASN A 140 -19.50 -22.87 12.09
C ASN A 140 -18.48 -23.78 12.81
N ARG A 141 -18.21 -23.53 14.10
CA ARG A 141 -17.25 -24.28 14.94
C ARG A 141 -15.85 -24.38 14.31
N LEU A 142 -15.41 -23.32 13.63
CA LEU A 142 -14.08 -23.26 13.03
C LEU A 142 -13.04 -22.98 14.13
N GLN A 143 -12.05 -23.87 14.27
CA GLN A 143 -11.09 -23.84 15.38
C GLN A 143 -9.64 -23.67 14.93
N SER A 144 -9.32 -24.01 13.68
CA SER A 144 -7.96 -23.89 13.13
C SER A 144 -7.72 -22.48 12.59
N THR A 145 -6.48 -22.00 12.67
CA THR A 145 -6.07 -20.71 12.07
C THR A 145 -6.41 -20.69 10.57
N LEU A 146 -6.13 -21.80 9.88
CA LEU A 146 -6.40 -21.95 8.45
C LEU A 146 -7.90 -21.83 8.12
N SER A 147 -8.77 -22.50 8.88
CA SER A 147 -10.23 -22.43 8.64
C SER A 147 -10.81 -21.06 8.95
N ILE A 148 -10.32 -20.38 9.98
CA ILE A 148 -10.72 -19.00 10.32
C ILE A 148 -10.32 -18.05 9.19
N LEU A 149 -9.06 -18.08 8.75
CA LEU A 149 -8.56 -17.23 7.66
C LEU A 149 -9.29 -17.52 6.33
N ALA A 150 -9.54 -18.80 6.03
CA ALA A 150 -10.31 -19.20 4.88
C ALA A 150 -11.72 -18.60 4.93
N ARG A 151 -12.40 -18.64 6.08
CA ARG A 151 -13.73 -18.05 6.21
C ARG A 151 -13.69 -16.54 5.98
N ILE A 152 -12.74 -15.83 6.61
CA ILE A 152 -12.53 -14.39 6.42
C ILE A 152 -12.35 -14.07 4.93
N LEU A 153 -11.46 -14.79 4.23
CA LEU A 153 -11.26 -14.60 2.80
C LEU A 153 -12.52 -14.85 1.97
N THR A 154 -13.31 -15.88 2.30
CA THR A 154 -14.56 -16.14 1.55
C THR A 154 -15.64 -15.06 1.76
N ILE A 155 -15.59 -14.34 2.88
CA ILE A 155 -16.50 -13.22 3.18
C ILE A 155 -16.02 -11.94 2.49
N TYR A 156 -14.73 -11.61 2.60
CA TYR A 156 -14.17 -10.34 2.10
C TYR A 156 -13.80 -10.39 0.62
N ARG A 157 -13.51 -11.58 0.08
CA ARG A 157 -13.10 -11.83 -1.30
C ARG A 157 -13.91 -13.00 -1.90
N PRO A 158 -15.25 -12.89 -1.98
CA PRO A 158 -16.12 -14.02 -2.35
C PRO A 158 -15.93 -14.54 -3.80
N GLY A 159 -15.28 -13.77 -4.68
CA GLY A 159 -15.17 -14.03 -6.11
C GLY A 159 -16.53 -14.08 -6.78
N SER A 160 -17.52 -13.33 -6.26
CA SER A 160 -18.90 -13.33 -6.77
C SER A 160 -19.02 -12.50 -8.05
N ALA A 161 -20.11 -12.64 -8.81
CA ALA A 161 -20.38 -11.79 -9.96
C ALA A 161 -20.41 -10.30 -9.59
N VAL A 162 -20.93 -9.98 -8.39
CA VAL A 162 -20.97 -8.62 -7.83
C VAL A 162 -19.55 -8.08 -7.61
N GLU A 163 -18.68 -8.86 -6.96
CA GLU A 163 -17.29 -8.44 -6.77
C GLU A 163 -16.56 -8.25 -8.11
N ARG A 164 -16.77 -9.16 -9.06
CA ARG A 164 -16.17 -9.04 -10.41
C ARG A 164 -16.60 -7.75 -11.10
N GLN A 165 -17.89 -7.43 -11.06
CA GLN A 165 -18.41 -6.18 -11.63
C GLN A 165 -17.85 -4.94 -10.91
N GLN A 166 -17.70 -5.01 -9.59
CA GLN A 166 -17.13 -3.94 -8.79
C GLN A 166 -15.67 -3.65 -9.15
N VAL A 167 -14.85 -4.71 -9.29
CA VAL A 167 -13.45 -4.61 -9.72
C VAL A 167 -13.35 -3.90 -11.08
N LEU A 168 -14.16 -4.32 -12.06
CA LEU A 168 -14.18 -3.71 -13.38
C LEU A 168 -14.61 -2.24 -13.33
N LYS A 169 -15.67 -1.93 -12.58
CA LYS A 169 -16.15 -0.54 -12.41
C LYS A 169 -15.10 0.36 -11.77
N ALA A 170 -14.36 -0.14 -10.78
CA ALA A 170 -13.30 0.59 -10.11
C ALA A 170 -12.09 0.85 -11.04
N LEU A 171 -11.83 -0.06 -11.99
CA LEU A 171 -10.79 0.11 -13.01
C LEU A 171 -11.18 1.13 -14.09
N GLU A 172 -12.44 1.12 -14.52
CA GLU A 172 -12.96 2.06 -15.53
C GLU A 172 -13.15 3.49 -14.97
N SER A 173 -13.46 3.60 -13.69
CA SER A 173 -13.79 4.87 -13.03
C SER A 173 -13.21 4.96 -11.61
N PRO A 174 -11.91 5.25 -11.45
CA PRO A 174 -11.23 5.34 -10.14
C PRO A 174 -11.69 6.49 -9.22
N GLY A 175 -12.73 7.23 -9.60
CA GLY A 175 -13.27 8.38 -8.87
C GLY A 175 -12.53 9.68 -9.16
N ALA A 176 -13.18 10.82 -8.89
CA ALA A 176 -12.57 12.13 -9.01
C ALA A 176 -11.88 12.52 -7.69
N SER A 177 -10.66 13.05 -7.79
CA SER A 177 -9.88 13.50 -6.62
C SER A 177 -9.77 15.02 -6.61
N ASN A 178 -9.94 15.64 -5.44
CA ASN A 178 -9.88 17.10 -5.29
C ASN A 178 -8.55 17.59 -4.71
N THR A 179 -7.83 16.71 -4.01
CA THR A 179 -6.51 16.97 -3.44
C THR A 179 -5.46 16.03 -4.03
N ALA A 180 -4.19 16.45 -3.99
CA ALA A 180 -3.08 15.61 -4.47
C ALA A 180 -2.97 14.30 -3.67
N MET A 181 -3.21 14.36 -2.35
CA MET A 181 -3.24 13.16 -1.49
C MET A 181 -4.39 12.20 -1.83
N GLU A 182 -5.58 12.72 -2.12
CA GLU A 182 -6.70 11.88 -2.58
C GLU A 182 -6.38 11.18 -3.90
N LEU A 183 -5.74 11.91 -4.84
CA LEU A 183 -5.34 11.33 -6.12
C LEU A 183 -4.30 10.22 -5.94
N VAL A 184 -3.29 10.44 -5.09
CA VAL A 184 -2.29 9.41 -4.75
C VAL A 184 -2.96 8.15 -4.22
N GLU A 185 -3.90 8.30 -3.29
CA GLU A 185 -4.62 7.16 -2.71
C GLU A 185 -5.54 6.48 -3.74
N SER A 186 -6.21 7.24 -4.60
CA SER A 186 -7.01 6.70 -5.72
C SER A 186 -6.12 5.90 -6.70
N LEU A 187 -4.94 6.41 -7.07
CA LEU A 187 -4.00 5.72 -7.95
C LEU A 187 -3.46 4.43 -7.33
N ARG A 188 -3.17 4.41 -6.02
CA ARG A 188 -2.76 3.19 -5.29
C ARG A 188 -3.89 2.17 -5.23
N ARG A 189 -5.13 2.61 -4.99
CA ARG A 189 -6.32 1.75 -5.02
C ARG A 189 -6.53 1.16 -6.41
N TRP A 190 -6.43 1.96 -7.47
CA TRP A 190 -6.57 1.50 -8.84
C TRP A 190 -5.56 0.39 -9.18
N ALA A 191 -4.30 0.56 -8.81
CA ALA A 191 -3.27 -0.47 -9.01
C ALA A 191 -3.57 -1.77 -8.24
N ARG A 192 -4.14 -1.67 -7.03
CA ARG A 192 -4.60 -2.84 -6.25
C ARG A 192 -5.81 -3.52 -6.89
N TRP A 193 -6.75 -2.77 -7.45
CA TRP A 193 -7.86 -3.32 -8.24
C TRP A 193 -7.38 -4.03 -9.50
N LEU A 194 -6.34 -3.53 -10.16
CA LEU A 194 -5.77 -4.18 -11.33
C LEU A 194 -5.17 -5.55 -11.00
N LYS A 195 -4.39 -5.61 -9.92
CA LYS A 195 -3.88 -6.89 -9.38
C LYS A 195 -5.03 -7.83 -9.01
N ARG A 196 -6.09 -7.32 -8.36
CA ARG A 196 -7.27 -8.12 -8.02
C ARG A 196 -7.98 -8.68 -9.26
N ALA A 197 -8.07 -7.91 -10.35
CA ALA A 197 -8.64 -8.38 -11.61
C ALA A 197 -7.84 -9.55 -12.20
N GLN A 198 -6.50 -9.44 -12.14
CA GLN A 198 -5.58 -10.51 -12.54
C GLN A 198 -5.74 -11.75 -11.65
N ASP A 199 -5.80 -11.60 -10.33
CA ASP A 199 -6.03 -12.72 -9.37
C ASP A 199 -7.33 -13.47 -9.65
N LEU A 200 -8.38 -12.74 -10.04
CA LEU A 200 -9.69 -13.29 -10.36
C LEU A 200 -9.77 -13.86 -11.79
N SER A 201 -8.67 -13.84 -12.55
CA SER A 201 -8.61 -14.21 -13.97
C SER A 201 -9.66 -13.49 -14.82
N LEU A 202 -9.97 -12.25 -14.47
CA LEU A 202 -10.89 -11.41 -15.24
C LEU A 202 -10.22 -10.94 -16.51
N GLN A 203 -11.00 -10.87 -17.58
CA GLN A 203 -10.60 -10.10 -18.75
C GLN A 203 -10.53 -8.64 -18.33
N VAL A 204 -9.31 -8.14 -18.19
CA VAL A 204 -9.05 -6.74 -17.86
C VAL A 204 -9.63 -5.88 -19.00
N PRO A 205 -10.32 -4.76 -18.69
CA PRO A 205 -10.81 -3.86 -19.73
C PRO A 205 -9.69 -3.42 -20.68
N ASP A 206 -10.07 -3.09 -21.92
CA ASP A 206 -9.13 -2.63 -22.94
C ASP A 206 -8.23 -1.50 -22.38
N PRO A 207 -6.92 -1.48 -22.69
CA PRO A 207 -5.99 -0.46 -22.20
C PRO A 207 -6.45 0.98 -22.46
N SER A 208 -7.20 1.23 -23.53
CA SER A 208 -7.75 2.56 -23.83
C SER A 208 -8.82 2.98 -22.80
N ILE A 209 -9.62 2.03 -22.31
CA ILE A 209 -10.64 2.27 -21.28
C ILE A 209 -9.97 2.59 -19.95
N LEU A 210 -8.93 1.82 -19.60
CA LEU A 210 -8.13 2.05 -18.40
C LEU A 210 -7.45 3.43 -18.43
N LEU A 211 -6.85 3.78 -19.56
CA LEU A 211 -6.23 5.09 -19.78
C LEU A 211 -7.26 6.22 -19.60
N ARG A 212 -8.45 6.08 -20.20
CA ARG A 212 -9.54 7.05 -20.03
C ARG A 212 -9.94 7.20 -18.55
N GLY A 213 -10.00 6.11 -17.80
CA GLY A 213 -10.29 6.14 -16.36
C GLY A 213 -9.27 6.96 -15.57
N LEU A 214 -7.97 6.73 -15.83
CA LEU A 214 -6.87 7.47 -15.21
C LEU A 214 -6.84 8.95 -15.64
N ASP A 215 -7.16 9.25 -16.89
CA ASP A 215 -7.25 10.62 -17.39
C ASP A 215 -8.35 11.40 -16.66
N VAL A 216 -9.53 10.81 -16.52
CA VAL A 216 -10.64 11.44 -15.79
C VAL A 216 -10.28 11.69 -14.32
N ALA A 217 -9.63 10.74 -13.66
CA ALA A 217 -9.23 10.90 -12.26
C ALA A 217 -8.16 11.99 -12.06
N SER A 218 -7.19 12.09 -12.98
CA SER A 218 -6.05 13.00 -12.86
C SER A 218 -6.27 14.40 -13.47
N LYS A 219 -7.27 14.56 -14.37
CA LYS A 219 -7.54 15.80 -15.12
C LYS A 219 -7.53 17.06 -14.27
N SER A 220 -8.35 17.11 -13.22
CA SER A 220 -8.48 18.26 -12.31
C SER A 220 -7.15 18.64 -11.66
N MET A 221 -6.28 17.67 -11.39
CA MET A 221 -4.98 17.92 -10.75
C MET A 221 -3.91 18.31 -11.75
N LEU A 222 -3.91 17.75 -12.95
CA LEU A 222 -3.01 18.16 -14.03
C LEU A 222 -3.29 19.60 -14.46
N GLU A 223 -4.55 20.02 -14.54
CA GLU A 223 -4.93 21.41 -14.86
C GLU A 223 -4.42 22.43 -13.81
N ARG A 224 -4.36 22.03 -12.54
CA ARG A 224 -3.83 22.89 -11.45
C ARG A 224 -2.30 22.94 -11.39
N HIS A 225 -1.62 21.94 -11.96
CA HIS A 225 -0.17 21.79 -11.90
C HIS A 225 0.43 21.70 -13.30
N GLY A 226 0.54 22.85 -13.99
CA GLY A 226 0.99 22.93 -15.39
C GLY A 226 2.34 22.28 -15.68
N GLU A 227 3.31 22.37 -14.75
CA GLU A 227 4.62 21.70 -14.92
C GLU A 227 4.51 20.17 -14.91
N VAL A 228 3.67 19.61 -14.04
CA VAL A 228 3.40 18.17 -13.98
C VAL A 228 2.63 17.72 -15.20
N SER A 229 1.66 18.53 -15.65
CA SER A 229 0.94 18.30 -16.91
C SER A 229 1.89 18.21 -18.10
N PHE A 230 2.86 19.13 -18.22
CA PHE A 230 3.86 19.09 -19.28
C PHE A 230 4.69 17.80 -19.26
N ARG A 231 5.24 17.41 -18.10
CA ARG A 231 6.02 16.17 -17.98
C ARG A 231 5.19 14.93 -18.28
N THR A 232 3.94 14.91 -17.81
CA THR A 232 2.98 13.83 -18.05
C THR A 232 2.66 13.68 -19.54
N ASN A 233 2.46 14.79 -20.25
CA ASN A 233 2.25 14.77 -21.71
C ASN A 233 3.49 14.31 -22.47
N MET A 234 4.69 14.68 -22.01
CA MET A 234 5.94 14.21 -22.60
C MET A 234 6.11 12.69 -22.44
N LEU A 235 5.79 12.15 -21.26
CA LEU A 235 5.77 10.71 -21.05
C LEU A 235 4.70 10.03 -21.91
N ARG A 236 3.48 10.60 -21.96
CA ARG A 236 2.36 10.09 -22.75
C ARG A 236 2.74 9.92 -24.22
N TYR A 237 3.44 10.90 -24.78
CA TYR A 237 4.00 10.82 -26.13
C TYR A 237 5.08 9.74 -26.25
N SER A 238 6.03 9.67 -25.32
CA SER A 238 7.12 8.68 -25.36
C SER A 238 6.64 7.22 -25.27
N LEU A 239 5.51 6.99 -24.60
CA LEU A 239 4.88 5.68 -24.44
C LEU A 239 3.85 5.40 -25.53
N GLU A 240 3.65 6.33 -26.48
CA GLU A 240 2.66 6.25 -27.55
C GLU A 240 1.24 5.90 -27.05
N LEU A 241 0.88 6.38 -25.85
CA LEU A 241 -0.35 5.96 -25.16
C LEU A 241 -1.62 6.23 -25.97
N ASP A 242 -1.63 7.30 -26.74
CA ASP A 242 -2.79 7.68 -27.56
C ASP A 242 -2.86 6.91 -28.90
N SER A 243 -1.75 6.32 -29.35
CA SER A 243 -1.68 5.60 -30.64
C SER A 243 -1.75 4.08 -30.46
N ALA A 244 -1.12 3.55 -29.41
CA ALA A 244 -1.03 2.12 -29.16
C ALA A 244 -1.05 1.84 -27.64
N PRO A 245 -2.20 2.01 -26.97
CA PRO A 245 -2.30 1.75 -25.54
C PRO A 245 -2.11 0.25 -25.27
N SER A 246 -1.24 -0.07 -24.31
CA SER A 246 -0.97 -1.44 -23.85
C SER A 246 -1.09 -1.48 -22.33
N LEU A 247 -1.37 -2.64 -21.76
CA LEU A 247 -1.50 -2.75 -20.30
C LEU A 247 -0.24 -2.27 -19.57
N ILE A 248 0.93 -2.63 -20.10
CA ILE A 248 2.24 -2.24 -19.56
C ILE A 248 2.44 -0.72 -19.66
N SER A 249 2.06 -0.10 -20.78
CA SER A 249 2.23 1.35 -20.95
C SER A 249 1.27 2.13 -20.05
N VAL A 250 0.05 1.63 -19.82
CA VAL A 250 -0.91 2.18 -18.85
C VAL A 250 -0.41 2.03 -17.40
N GLU A 251 0.16 0.89 -17.01
CA GLU A 251 0.76 0.70 -15.69
C GLU A 251 1.93 1.67 -15.44
N LYS A 252 2.78 1.88 -16.45
CA LYS A 252 3.87 2.89 -16.39
C LYS A 252 3.32 4.30 -16.25
N PHE A 253 2.25 4.62 -16.98
CA PHE A 253 1.57 5.92 -16.88
C PHE A 253 0.99 6.16 -15.48
N GLN A 254 0.30 5.16 -14.91
CA GLN A 254 -0.20 5.21 -13.54
C GLN A 254 0.94 5.41 -12.54
N SER A 255 2.06 4.70 -12.71
CA SER A 255 3.23 4.80 -11.84
C SER A 255 3.87 6.19 -11.90
N HIS A 256 3.92 6.81 -13.08
CA HIS A 256 4.39 8.19 -13.27
C HIS A 256 3.48 9.20 -12.58
N LEU A 257 2.16 9.10 -12.80
CA LEU A 257 1.19 9.96 -12.12
C LEU A 257 1.32 9.85 -10.60
N LEU A 258 1.46 8.63 -10.08
CA LEU A 258 1.65 8.38 -8.66
C LEU A 258 2.90 9.09 -8.15
N ALA A 259 4.05 8.94 -8.82
CA ALA A 259 5.31 9.56 -8.41
C ALA A 259 5.23 11.10 -8.40
N GLU A 260 4.65 11.71 -9.44
CA GLU A 260 4.52 13.17 -9.54
C GLU A 260 3.59 13.74 -8.45
N PHE A 261 2.44 13.11 -8.22
CA PHE A 261 1.48 13.59 -7.23
C PHE A 261 1.89 13.24 -5.79
N GLU A 262 2.66 12.18 -5.56
CA GLU A 262 3.31 11.92 -4.27
C GLU A 262 4.31 13.03 -3.91
N GLN A 263 5.10 13.50 -4.87
CA GLN A 263 6.01 14.63 -4.65
C GLN A 263 5.24 15.92 -4.34
N ILE A 264 4.15 16.21 -5.07
CA ILE A 264 3.31 17.37 -4.78
C ILE A 264 2.68 17.25 -3.40
N ALA A 265 2.13 16.08 -3.06
CA ALA A 265 1.50 15.82 -1.78
C ALA A 265 2.48 16.03 -0.61
N TYR A 266 3.70 15.51 -0.73
CA TYR A 266 4.73 15.66 0.31
C TYR A 266 5.22 17.11 0.43
N ARG A 267 5.40 17.80 -0.70
CA ARG A 267 5.76 19.24 -0.72
C ARG A 267 4.62 20.14 -0.22
N GLY A 268 3.36 19.77 -0.51
CA GLY A 268 2.16 20.51 -0.11
C GLY A 268 1.78 20.31 1.37
N ALA A 269 2.30 19.26 2.03
CA ALA A 269 2.15 19.06 3.47
C ALA A 269 2.89 20.13 4.31
N SER A 270 3.74 20.98 3.71
CA SER A 270 4.43 22.10 4.38
C SER A 270 3.56 23.35 4.59
N SER A 271 2.30 23.20 5.03
CA SER A 271 1.24 24.20 5.27
C SER A 271 0.33 24.55 4.07
N PRO A 272 -0.98 24.22 4.12
CA PRO A 272 -1.95 24.51 3.06
C PRO A 272 -2.41 25.98 2.98
N ASN A 273 -1.81 26.89 3.73
CA ASN A 273 -2.25 28.29 3.80
C ASN A 273 -1.11 29.31 3.59
N GLN A 274 -0.02 28.88 2.98
CA GLN A 274 1.21 29.66 2.95
C GLN A 274 1.82 29.59 1.54
N SER A 275 1.14 30.14 0.53
CA SER A 275 1.68 30.20 -0.84
C SER A 275 1.99 31.61 -1.34
N LYS A 276 1.53 32.66 -0.65
CA LYS A 276 1.87 34.05 -0.99
C LYS A 276 2.48 34.78 0.21
N PRO A 277 3.65 35.44 0.05
CA PRO A 277 4.24 36.24 1.12
C PRO A 277 3.31 37.39 1.50
N CYS A 278 3.20 37.65 2.80
CA CYS A 278 2.39 38.72 3.35
C CYS A 278 2.97 40.08 2.97
N LYS A 279 2.27 40.82 2.11
CA LYS A 279 2.69 42.17 1.69
C LYS A 279 2.94 43.13 2.86
N PHE A 280 2.17 42.99 3.94
CA PHE A 280 2.27 43.85 5.11
C PHE A 280 3.39 43.45 6.09
N TYR A 281 3.98 42.25 5.93
CA TYR A 281 5.05 41.80 6.81
C TYR A 281 6.35 42.58 6.60
N VAL A 282 6.64 43.00 5.37
CA VAL A 282 7.84 43.81 5.04
C VAL A 282 7.57 45.32 5.23
N GLY A 283 6.30 45.72 5.39
CA GLY A 283 5.92 47.11 5.64
C GLY A 283 6.48 47.66 6.96
N GLU A 284 6.55 48.98 7.08
CA GLU A 284 7.07 49.65 8.30
C GLU A 284 6.21 49.35 9.54
N SER A 285 4.89 49.30 9.36
CA SER A 285 3.93 48.98 10.43
C SER A 285 3.80 47.49 10.72
N GLY A 286 4.38 46.61 9.90
CA GLY A 286 4.23 45.16 10.01
C GLY A 286 2.80 44.63 9.83
N CYS A 287 2.67 43.31 9.80
CA CYS A 287 1.38 42.64 9.70
C CYS A 287 0.59 42.75 11.01
N GLN A 288 -0.58 43.37 10.94
CA GLN A 288 -1.46 43.60 12.09
C GLN A 288 -2.32 42.38 12.49
N ARG A 289 -2.11 41.22 11.86
CA ARG A 289 -2.96 40.02 12.05
C ARG A 289 -2.23 38.96 12.89
N ALA A 290 -2.81 38.57 14.01
CA ALA A 290 -2.28 37.52 14.90
C ALA A 290 -2.16 36.16 14.20
N ASN A 291 -3.17 35.83 13.40
CA ASN A 291 -3.22 34.60 12.60
C ASN A 291 -3.37 34.98 11.11
N CYS A 292 -2.28 35.46 10.52
CA CYS A 292 -2.26 35.90 9.13
C CYS A 292 -2.37 34.71 8.16
N LYS A 293 -3.20 34.85 7.12
CA LYS A 293 -3.39 33.84 6.04
C LYS A 293 -2.24 33.83 5.02
N PHE A 294 -1.29 34.76 5.12
CA PHE A 294 -0.18 34.88 4.16
C PHE A 294 1.16 34.58 4.85
N LEU A 295 2.14 34.09 4.08
CA LEU A 295 3.47 33.69 4.56
C LEU A 295 4.21 34.87 5.21
N HIS A 296 4.67 34.71 6.45
CA HIS A 296 5.60 35.64 7.09
C HIS A 296 7.03 35.12 6.90
N ASP A 297 7.66 35.46 5.77
CA ASP A 297 9.02 35.03 5.45
C ASP A 297 10.07 35.98 6.03
N TRP A 298 10.76 35.57 7.09
CA TRP A 298 11.81 36.35 7.75
C TRP A 298 13.02 36.66 6.84
N MET A 299 13.23 35.85 5.79
CA MET A 299 14.34 36.06 4.86
C MET A 299 14.09 37.26 3.93
N SER A 300 12.82 37.64 3.73
CA SER A 300 12.44 38.81 2.92
C SER A 300 12.81 40.16 3.54
N ILE A 301 13.16 40.20 4.84
CA ILE A 301 13.62 41.42 5.52
C ILE A 301 15.14 41.54 5.33
N PRO A 302 15.66 42.69 4.84
CA PRO A 302 17.10 42.95 4.71
C PRO A 302 17.83 42.72 6.04
N LYS A 303 19.01 42.09 5.99
CA LYS A 303 19.77 41.66 7.19
C LYS A 303 20.01 42.80 8.18
N GLU A 304 20.22 44.02 7.67
CA GLU A 304 20.45 45.25 8.42
C GLU A 304 19.23 45.67 9.28
N GLU A 305 18.02 45.43 8.80
CA GLU A 305 16.78 45.83 9.50
C GLU A 305 16.23 44.75 10.44
N ARG A 306 16.79 43.54 10.42
CA ARG A 306 16.25 42.39 11.20
C ARG A 306 16.35 42.58 12.71
N SER A 307 17.33 43.35 13.19
CA SER A 307 17.51 43.67 14.61
C SER A 307 16.47 44.64 15.15
N GLU A 308 15.92 45.49 14.28
CA GLU A 308 14.98 46.57 14.65
C GLU A 308 13.51 46.20 14.43
N ARG A 309 13.27 45.04 13.78
CA ARG A 309 11.94 44.55 13.41
C ARG A 309 11.52 43.35 14.25
N CYS A 310 10.22 43.27 14.51
CA CYS A 310 9.64 42.16 15.24
C CYS A 310 9.59 40.89 14.38
N LYS A 311 10.20 39.78 14.84
CA LYS A 311 10.13 38.48 14.14
C LYS A 311 8.69 37.95 13.93
N ALA A 312 7.74 38.32 14.79
CA ALA A 312 6.36 37.82 14.70
C ALA A 312 5.52 38.58 13.66
N CYS A 313 5.61 39.91 13.60
CA CYS A 313 4.77 40.73 12.73
C CYS A 313 5.53 41.58 11.70
N GLY A 314 6.84 41.74 11.81
CA GLY A 314 7.68 42.52 10.88
C GLY A 314 7.75 44.04 11.14
N ALA A 315 6.99 44.54 12.12
CA ALA A 315 6.93 45.96 12.48
C ALA A 315 8.23 46.44 13.15
N LYS A 316 8.60 47.71 12.94
CA LYS A 316 9.72 48.36 13.64
C LYS A 316 9.31 48.77 15.07
N GLY A 317 10.27 48.84 16.00
CA GLY A 317 10.09 49.44 17.33
C GLY A 317 9.71 48.47 18.47
N HIS A 318 9.56 47.17 18.21
CA HIS A 318 9.39 46.16 19.26
C HIS A 318 9.92 44.78 18.84
N MET A 319 10.23 43.93 19.82
CA MET A 319 10.66 42.54 19.57
C MET A 319 9.50 41.56 19.78
N LYS A 320 9.69 40.30 19.33
CA LYS A 320 8.69 39.22 19.43
C LYS A 320 8.03 39.07 20.81
N LYS A 321 8.77 39.33 21.89
CA LYS A 321 8.28 39.22 23.27
C LYS A 321 7.25 40.29 23.65
N ASN A 322 7.34 41.47 23.02
CA ASN A 322 6.46 42.61 23.29
C ASN A 322 5.58 42.92 22.07
N CYS A 323 5.18 41.89 21.32
CA CYS A 323 4.43 42.09 20.08
C CYS A 323 2.93 42.32 20.38
N PRO A 324 2.37 43.50 20.04
CA PRO A 324 0.98 43.83 20.36
C PRO A 324 -0.02 42.93 19.64
N VAL A 325 0.36 42.46 18.45
CA VAL A 325 -0.45 41.56 17.60
C VAL A 325 -0.50 40.13 18.17
N ARG A 326 0.43 39.76 19.06
CA ARG A 326 0.51 38.42 19.65
C ARG A 326 0.06 38.38 21.12
N ASN A 327 0.16 39.50 21.84
CA ASN A 327 -0.34 39.63 23.21
C ASN A 327 -1.87 39.82 23.32
N GLY A 328 -2.60 39.92 22.20
CA GLY A 328 -4.05 40.09 22.17
C GLY A 328 -4.87 38.81 22.42
N GLN A 329 -4.23 37.66 22.62
CA GLN A 329 -4.86 36.40 23.04
C GLN A 329 -4.10 35.90 24.26
N GLY A 330 -4.75 35.91 25.43
CA GLY A 330 -4.18 35.40 26.67
C GLY A 330 -3.76 33.94 26.50
N ASP A 331 -2.47 33.67 26.71
CA ASP A 331 -1.99 32.32 26.94
C ASP A 331 -2.55 31.83 28.30
N PRO A 332 -3.11 30.61 28.41
CA PRO A 332 -3.22 29.96 29.71
C PRO A 332 -1.80 29.67 30.25
N PRO A 333 -1.58 29.69 31.57
CA PRO A 333 -0.23 29.67 32.13
C PRO A 333 0.52 28.40 31.72
N ARG A 334 1.69 28.57 31.11
CA ARG A 334 2.65 27.48 30.97
C ARG A 334 3.24 27.18 32.34
N HIS A 335 2.97 25.97 32.81
CA HIS A 335 3.56 25.36 34.00
C HIS A 335 5.09 25.31 33.83
N ASP A 336 5.80 25.92 34.77
CA ASP A 336 7.26 25.89 34.89
C ASP A 336 7.65 24.69 35.76
N ASP A 337 8.46 23.78 35.21
CA ASP A 337 9.07 22.68 35.96
C ASP A 337 10.25 23.22 36.77
N GLY A 338 10.11 23.27 38.10
CA GLY A 338 11.19 23.72 38.97
C GLY A 338 11.01 23.42 40.45
N LYS A 339 11.47 22.22 40.87
CA LYS A 339 12.01 21.85 42.21
C LYS A 339 11.43 22.53 43.47
N GLY A 340 10.87 21.70 44.36
CA GLY A 340 11.28 21.70 45.77
C GLY A 340 10.21 21.99 46.81
N ASN A 341 10.10 21.00 47.72
CA ASN A 341 9.73 21.08 49.12
C ASN A 341 8.25 20.87 49.53
N GLN A 342 8.09 19.84 50.36
CA GLN A 342 6.93 19.42 51.15
C GLN A 342 6.49 20.52 52.16
N PRO A 343 5.24 20.52 52.70
CA PRO A 343 4.78 19.46 53.61
C PRO A 343 3.28 19.06 53.57
N ARG A 344 3.06 17.87 54.16
CA ARG A 344 1.83 17.25 54.69
C ARG A 344 0.64 18.19 54.94
N LEU A 345 -0.58 17.69 54.69
CA LEU A 345 -1.59 17.35 55.72
C LEU A 345 -2.77 16.57 55.09
N ARG A 346 -3.15 15.47 55.75
CA ARG A 346 -4.45 14.74 55.68
C ARG A 346 -5.30 15.28 56.87
N PRO A 347 -6.60 14.95 57.10
CA PRO A 347 -7.44 13.86 56.55
C PRO A 347 -8.98 14.18 56.39
N VAL A 348 -9.78 13.11 56.14
CA VAL A 348 -11.24 12.89 56.43
C VAL A 348 -12.24 13.50 55.42
N GLY A 349 -13.30 12.84 54.91
CA GLY A 349 -13.90 11.50 55.08
C GLY A 349 -15.37 11.46 54.56
N LYS A 350 -15.96 10.25 54.52
CA LYS A 350 -17.41 9.86 54.32
C LYS A 350 -17.96 9.95 52.88
N GLY A 351 -18.50 8.89 52.24
CA GLY A 351 -19.57 7.92 52.61
C GLY A 351 -20.78 8.21 51.68
N GLY A 352 -21.52 7.32 51.04
CA GLY A 352 -21.76 5.89 51.19
C GLY A 352 -22.67 5.32 50.06
N ASP A 353 -23.34 4.23 50.41
CA ASP A 353 -23.95 3.10 49.70
C ASP A 353 -25.12 3.25 48.67
N GLY A 354 -25.35 2.14 47.93
CA GLY A 354 -26.64 1.68 47.36
C GLY A 354 -26.52 1.24 45.88
N LYS A 355 -26.63 -0.01 45.39
CA LYS A 355 -27.34 -1.29 45.66
C LYS A 355 -28.73 -1.43 44.97
N ARG A 356 -28.76 -2.31 43.94
CA ARG A 356 -29.88 -3.15 43.38
C ARG A 356 -31.03 -2.39 42.68
N ASP A 357 -31.89 -2.94 41.82
CA ASP A 357 -32.17 -4.23 41.14
C ASP A 357 -33.14 -3.92 39.96
N ASP A 358 -33.16 -4.74 38.90
CA ASP A 358 -34.36 -5.44 38.35
C ASP A 358 -34.66 -4.84 36.95
N GLY A 359 -34.94 -5.56 35.86
CA GLY A 359 -35.55 -6.87 35.69
C GLY A 359 -36.81 -6.69 34.83
N THR A 360 -36.92 -7.50 33.76
CA THR A 360 -38.19 -7.93 33.13
C THR A 360 -38.56 -7.37 31.74
N VAL A 361 -38.75 -8.36 30.86
CA VAL A 361 -39.22 -8.44 29.47
C VAL A 361 -40.73 -8.16 29.30
N PRO A 362 -41.28 -8.14 28.07
CA PRO A 362 -42.04 -9.34 27.65
C PRO A 362 -42.04 -9.72 26.14
N ALA A 363 -42.36 -11.01 25.92
CA ALA A 363 -43.04 -11.78 24.84
C ALA A 363 -43.32 -11.13 23.47
N SER A 364 -43.05 -11.75 22.29
CA SER A 364 -43.49 -13.04 21.67
C SER A 364 -44.96 -13.11 21.21
N THR A 365 -45.16 -13.13 19.87
CA THR A 365 -46.33 -13.71 19.18
C THR A 365 -45.95 -14.18 17.77
N THR A 366 -46.56 -15.28 17.33
CA THR A 366 -46.16 -16.16 16.21
C THR A 366 -47.20 -16.25 15.08
N SER A 367 -46.69 -16.62 13.88
CA SER A 367 -47.31 -17.37 12.76
C SER A 367 -48.10 -16.62 11.66
N PRO A 368 -48.28 -17.17 10.42
CA PRO A 368 -47.55 -18.25 9.72
C PRO A 368 -47.24 -18.02 8.20
N GLN A 369 -46.22 -18.77 7.73
CA GLN A 369 -45.94 -19.43 6.44
C GLN A 369 -46.88 -19.31 5.21
N GLN A 370 -46.30 -19.12 4.01
CA GLN A 370 -46.66 -19.85 2.78
C GLN A 370 -45.53 -19.91 1.72
N SER A 371 -45.61 -20.96 0.93
CA SER A 371 -44.66 -21.63 0.03
C SER A 371 -44.48 -21.02 -1.37
N SER A 372 -43.35 -21.30 -2.04
CA SER A 372 -43.38 -21.93 -3.38
C SER A 372 -42.01 -22.46 -3.82
N SER A 373 -42.05 -23.70 -4.29
CA SER A 373 -41.02 -24.49 -4.94
C SER A 373 -41.08 -24.34 -6.46
N SER A 374 -39.93 -24.36 -7.14
CA SER A 374 -39.86 -24.90 -8.50
C SER A 374 -38.47 -25.51 -8.74
N ALA A 375 -38.49 -26.77 -9.18
CA ALA A 375 -37.34 -27.55 -9.61
C ALA A 375 -37.53 -27.88 -11.10
N GLY A 376 -36.43 -27.96 -11.84
CA GLY A 376 -36.39 -28.43 -13.23
C GLY A 376 -35.00 -28.26 -13.85
N PRO A 377 -34.57 -29.13 -14.78
CA PRO A 377 -33.37 -29.95 -14.55
C PRO A 377 -32.22 -29.63 -15.53
N SER A 378 -31.03 -30.18 -15.27
CA SER A 378 -29.97 -30.29 -16.28
C SER A 378 -29.42 -31.71 -16.37
N SER A 379 -29.53 -32.26 -17.57
CA SER A 379 -28.93 -33.49 -18.06
C SER A 379 -27.44 -33.28 -18.35
N GLY A 380 -26.65 -34.34 -18.19
CA GLY A 380 -25.20 -34.30 -18.29
C GLY A 380 -24.62 -34.38 -19.70
N ALA A 381 -23.29 -34.31 -19.77
CA ALA A 381 -22.48 -35.02 -20.74
C ALA A 381 -21.02 -35.05 -20.28
N THR A 382 -20.46 -36.24 -20.34
CA THR A 382 -19.06 -36.66 -20.23
C THR A 382 -18.19 -36.09 -21.35
N SER A 383 -16.89 -35.89 -21.10
CA SER A 383 -15.81 -36.11 -22.08
C SER A 383 -14.44 -36.19 -21.38
N ALA A 384 -13.64 -37.13 -21.87
CA ALA A 384 -12.34 -37.56 -21.36
C ALA A 384 -11.17 -36.97 -22.17
N SER A 385 -9.96 -37.33 -21.72
CA SER A 385 -8.65 -37.38 -22.42
C SER A 385 -7.69 -36.23 -22.05
N ALA A 386 -6.60 -36.50 -21.32
CA ALA A 386 -5.26 -36.93 -21.79
C ALA A 386 -4.42 -35.69 -22.19
N SER A 387 -3.14 -35.48 -21.86
CA SER A 387 -2.01 -36.34 -21.49
C SER A 387 -0.89 -35.47 -20.88
N MET A 388 0.18 -36.13 -20.41
CA MET A 388 1.61 -35.76 -20.50
C MET A 388 2.40 -35.48 -19.21
N ASP A 389 3.18 -36.52 -18.88
CA ASP A 389 4.41 -36.58 -18.11
C ASP A 389 5.54 -35.79 -18.78
N SER A 390 6.38 -35.13 -17.98
CA SER A 390 7.81 -34.90 -18.28
C SER A 390 8.57 -34.32 -17.09
N THR A 391 9.74 -34.92 -16.90
CA THR A 391 10.75 -34.80 -15.85
C THR A 391 11.77 -33.68 -16.13
N ALA A 392 12.27 -32.99 -15.10
CA ALA A 392 13.63 -32.41 -14.95
C ALA A 392 13.69 -31.60 -13.64
N GLY A 393 14.60 -31.81 -12.68
CA GLY A 393 16.04 -31.54 -12.77
C GLY A 393 16.26 -30.01 -12.81
N GLY A 394 16.58 -29.29 -11.74
CA GLY A 394 17.66 -29.50 -10.78
C GLY A 394 18.96 -28.90 -11.32
N SER A 395 19.29 -27.64 -10.96
CA SER A 395 20.65 -27.08 -10.83
C SER A 395 20.63 -25.59 -10.44
N ALA A 396 21.34 -25.24 -9.36
CA ALA A 396 21.78 -23.89 -9.01
C ALA A 396 23.03 -23.49 -9.83
N PRO A 397 23.43 -22.20 -9.85
CA PRO A 397 24.68 -21.79 -9.19
C PRO A 397 24.60 -20.39 -8.53
N LEU A 398 25.03 -20.22 -7.28
CA LEU A 398 26.35 -19.78 -6.79
C LEU A 398 26.72 -18.31 -7.06
N GLU A 399 26.89 -17.59 -5.93
CA GLU A 399 27.38 -16.22 -5.78
C GLU A 399 28.83 -16.04 -6.24
N ALA A 400 29.14 -14.87 -6.80
CA ALA A 400 30.51 -14.39 -7.00
C ALA A 400 30.65 -12.95 -6.48
N THR A 401 31.56 -12.78 -5.53
CA THR A 401 31.99 -11.53 -4.91
C THR A 401 32.85 -10.70 -5.88
N VAL A 402 32.55 -9.41 -6.07
CA VAL A 402 33.32 -8.48 -6.94
C VAL A 402 34.13 -7.50 -6.08
N GLN A 403 35.43 -7.39 -6.37
CA GLN A 403 36.40 -6.55 -5.69
C GLN A 403 36.49 -5.14 -6.31
N GLY A 404 36.72 -4.12 -5.49
CA GLY A 404 36.68 -2.69 -5.84
C GLY A 404 37.81 -2.14 -6.72
N ARG A 405 38.36 -2.90 -7.67
CA ARG A 405 39.33 -2.40 -8.66
C ARG A 405 38.68 -2.07 -10.02
N ASP A 406 37.52 -2.64 -10.32
CA ASP A 406 36.82 -2.41 -11.60
C ASP A 406 36.03 -1.09 -11.67
N VAL A 407 35.78 -0.44 -10.53
CA VAL A 407 34.95 0.78 -10.47
C VAL A 407 35.74 2.02 -10.91
N ASP A 408 37.03 2.09 -10.60
CA ASP A 408 37.88 3.23 -10.97
C ASP A 408 38.20 3.26 -12.47
N ASP A 409 38.34 2.10 -13.10
CA ASP A 409 38.56 2.00 -14.54
C ASP A 409 37.28 2.27 -15.34
N PHE A 410 36.11 1.96 -14.76
CA PHE A 410 34.82 2.37 -15.32
C PHE A 410 34.59 3.90 -15.24
N LEU A 411 34.95 4.52 -14.12
CA LEU A 411 34.80 5.97 -13.92
C LEU A 411 35.72 6.80 -14.82
N LYS A 412 36.95 6.34 -15.06
CA LYS A 412 37.88 6.99 -16.01
C LYS A 412 37.40 6.90 -17.46
N ASN A 413 36.87 5.74 -17.86
CA ASN A 413 36.27 5.57 -19.19
C ASN A 413 35.02 6.45 -19.38
N ALA A 414 34.17 6.57 -18.37
CA ALA A 414 32.97 7.41 -18.42
C ALA A 414 33.30 8.91 -18.54
N THR A 415 34.35 9.39 -17.86
CA THR A 415 34.77 10.80 -17.97
C THR A 415 35.41 11.11 -19.32
N GLN A 416 36.09 10.16 -19.95
CA GLN A 416 36.67 10.33 -21.28
C GLN A 416 35.59 10.42 -22.39
N VAL A 417 34.51 9.65 -22.27
CA VAL A 417 33.35 9.74 -23.17
C VAL A 417 32.61 11.07 -23.04
N LEU A 418 32.44 11.56 -21.80
CA LEU A 418 31.83 12.88 -21.56
C LEU A 418 32.69 14.03 -22.10
N LYS A 419 34.03 13.90 -22.04
CA LYS A 419 34.95 14.88 -22.63
C LYS A 419 34.89 14.89 -24.17
N MET A 420 34.80 13.72 -24.81
CA MET A 420 34.63 13.64 -26.27
C MET A 420 33.27 14.19 -26.73
N MET A 421 32.20 14.04 -25.93
CA MET A 421 30.89 14.63 -26.23
C MET A 421 30.88 16.16 -26.04
N ALA A 422 31.59 16.68 -25.05
CA ALA A 422 31.72 18.11 -24.81
C ALA A 422 32.55 18.83 -25.90
N GLU A 423 33.62 18.18 -26.40
CA GLU A 423 34.44 18.73 -27.48
C GLU A 423 33.69 18.72 -28.84
N GLN A 424 32.87 17.71 -29.13
CA GLN A 424 32.02 17.67 -30.34
C GLN A 424 30.92 18.75 -30.37
N GLN A 425 30.48 19.25 -29.21
CA GLN A 425 29.49 20.34 -29.16
C GLN A 425 30.09 21.73 -29.40
N SER A 426 31.42 21.88 -29.36
CA SER A 426 32.09 23.18 -29.51
C SER A 426 32.38 23.59 -30.97
N SER A 427 32.19 22.69 -31.95
CA SER A 427 32.45 22.97 -33.37
C SER A 427 31.20 23.00 -34.27
N ALA A 428 30.00 23.15 -33.69
CA ALA A 428 28.77 23.28 -34.47
C ALA A 428 28.71 24.67 -35.15
N ARG A 429 28.96 24.71 -36.47
CA ARG A 429 28.68 25.87 -37.32
C ARG A 429 27.20 26.29 -37.16
N PRO A 430 26.88 27.59 -37.11
CA PRO A 430 25.50 28.03 -37.01
C PRO A 430 24.71 27.53 -38.23
N GLY A 431 23.59 26.85 -37.97
CA GLY A 431 22.68 26.35 -39.00
C GLY A 431 22.13 27.48 -39.88
N PRO A 432 21.72 27.18 -41.13
CA PRO A 432 21.31 28.20 -42.08
C PRO A 432 20.07 28.96 -41.59
N SER A 433 20.18 30.29 -41.58
CA SER A 433 19.10 31.19 -41.17
C SER A 433 17.83 30.95 -41.99
N MET A 434 16.65 31.11 -41.38
CA MET A 434 15.35 31.00 -42.06
C MET A 434 15.24 31.84 -43.34
N LYS A 435 16.02 32.92 -43.47
CA LYS A 435 16.06 33.73 -44.70
C LYS A 435 16.69 32.98 -45.87
N MET A 436 17.68 32.11 -45.64
CA MET A 436 18.25 31.23 -46.66
C MET A 436 17.26 30.12 -47.03
N LEU A 437 16.60 29.48 -46.06
CA LEU A 437 15.58 28.46 -46.36
C LEU A 437 14.41 29.04 -47.18
N LYS A 438 13.93 30.24 -46.84
CA LYS A 438 12.89 30.90 -47.64
C LYS A 438 13.33 31.25 -49.05
N LYS A 439 14.61 31.58 -49.26
CA LYS A 439 15.16 31.83 -50.60
C LYS A 439 15.25 30.54 -51.42
N VAL A 440 15.69 29.44 -50.81
CA VAL A 440 15.77 28.13 -51.46
C VAL A 440 14.39 27.59 -51.83
N ILE A 441 13.39 27.74 -50.95
CA ILE A 441 12.01 27.34 -51.25
C ILE A 441 11.45 28.16 -52.42
N LYS A 442 11.69 29.48 -52.43
CA LYS A 442 11.23 30.36 -53.52
C LYS A 442 11.91 30.04 -54.86
N ASP A 443 13.20 29.70 -54.86
CA ASP A 443 13.90 29.25 -56.07
C ASP A 443 13.40 27.87 -56.56
N TYR A 444 12.97 27.00 -55.65
CA TYR A 444 12.42 25.70 -55.99
C TYR A 444 10.99 25.80 -56.57
N GLU A 445 10.16 26.68 -56.00
CA GLU A 445 8.83 26.99 -56.53
C GLU A 445 8.90 27.64 -57.92
N GLY A 446 9.88 28.53 -58.14
CA GLY A 446 10.13 29.14 -59.45
C GLY A 446 10.60 28.13 -60.51
N ARG A 447 11.38 27.11 -60.12
CA ARG A 447 11.80 26.03 -61.04
C ARG A 447 10.68 25.04 -61.34
N MET A 448 9.78 24.78 -60.40
CA MET A 448 8.61 23.92 -60.63
C MET A 448 7.56 24.60 -61.51
N ALA A 449 7.39 25.91 -61.40
CA ALA A 449 6.46 26.68 -62.26
C ALA A 449 6.89 26.72 -63.75
N LEU A 450 8.16 26.48 -64.06
CA LEU A 450 8.68 26.41 -65.44
C LEU A 450 8.54 25.03 -66.10
N VAL A 451 8.12 24.00 -65.36
CA VAL A 451 7.95 22.63 -65.88
C VAL A 451 6.51 22.37 -66.32
N ASP A 452 5.56 23.24 -65.96
CA ASP A 452 4.12 23.06 -66.21
C ASP A 452 3.59 24.00 -67.32
N SER A 453 4.45 24.41 -68.27
CA SER A 453 4.08 25.27 -69.41
C SER A 453 4.73 24.83 -70.74
N GLY A 454 5.02 23.53 -70.88
CA GLY A 454 5.49 22.91 -72.12
C GLY A 454 4.47 21.94 -72.69
#